data_AF-A0A9E2C727-F1
#
_entry.id   AF-A0A9E2C727-F1
#
_cell.length_a   1.000
_cell.length_b   1.000
_cell.length_c   1.000
_cell.angle_alpha   90.00
_cell.angle_beta   90.00
_cell.angle_gamma   90.00
#
_symmetry.space_group_name_H-M   'P 1'
#
loop_
_entity.id
_entity.type
_entity.pdbx_description
1 polymer ?
#
loop_
_entity_poly.entity_id
_entity_poly.type
_entity_poly.pdbx_seq_one_letter_code
_entity_poly.pdbx_strand_id
1 'polypeptide(L)' 'DYNFTDWKIGVTKNFEGGWQASLAYITTNADSALYTICDTAGGASVRCKDTGDNKWLASVKRTF' A
#
# COMPACT_ATOMS: atom_id res chain seq x y z
N ASP A 1 -20.59 1.67 -16.13
CA ASP A 1 -20.22 1.09 -14.83
C ASP A 1 -18.72 1.08 -14.66
N TYR A 2 -18.24 1.48 -13.47
CA TYR A 2 -16.87 1.23 -13.05
C TYR A 2 -16.87 -0.05 -12.23
N ASN A 3 -16.18 -1.09 -12.71
CA ASN A 3 -16.02 -2.35 -11.98
C ASN A 3 -14.53 -2.61 -11.80
N PHE A 4 -14.11 -2.74 -10.55
CA PHE A 4 -12.76 -3.09 -10.18
C PHE A 4 -12.78 -3.97 -8.92
N THR A 5 -11.75 -4.78 -8.77
CA THR A 5 -11.50 -5.70 -7.67
C THR A 5 -10.08 -5.49 -7.18
N ASP A 6 -9.98 -5.13 -5.92
CA ASP A 6 -8.70 -4.99 -5.23
C ASP A 6 -8.34 -6.29 -4.52
N TRP A 7 -7.07 -6.66 -4.60
CA TRP A 7 -6.53 -7.83 -3.93
C TRP A 7 -5.33 -7.48 -3.06
N LYS A 8 -5.24 -8.17 -1.92
CA LYS A 8 -4.11 -8.08 -1.01
C LYS A 8 -3.69 -9.49 -0.61
N ILE A 9 -2.42 -9.79 -0.84
CA ILE A 9 -1.79 -11.04 -0.40
C ILE A 9 -0.59 -10.71 0.45
N GLY A 10 -0.36 -11.44 1.54
CA GLY A 10 0.77 -11.16 2.40
C GLY A 10 1.10 -12.28 3.36
N VAL A 11 2.30 -12.20 3.90
CA VAL A 11 2.82 -13.09 4.92
C VAL A 11 3.02 -12.31 6.21
N THR A 12 2.80 -12.96 7.33
CA THR A 12 3.08 -12.42 8.66
C THR A 12 3.84 -13.45 9.45
N LYS A 13 4.95 -13.02 10.07
CA LYS A 13 5.79 -13.87 10.91
C LYS A 13 5.83 -13.31 12.32
N ASN A 14 5.50 -14.16 13.28
CA ASN A 14 5.69 -13.90 14.69
C ASN A 14 7.09 -14.35 15.10
N PHE A 15 7.73 -13.56 15.95
CA PHE A 15 9.02 -13.85 16.55
C PHE A 15 8.88 -13.87 18.07
N GLU A 16 9.88 -14.41 18.75
CA GLU A 16 9.96 -14.40 20.20
C GLU A 16 10.01 -12.95 20.73
N GLY A 17 9.62 -12.76 22.00
CA GLY A 17 9.64 -11.44 22.63
C GLY A 17 8.58 -10.46 22.11
N GLY A 18 7.48 -10.98 21.53
CA GLY A 18 6.32 -10.17 21.12
C GLY A 18 6.47 -9.44 19.79
N TRP A 19 7.52 -9.75 19.02
CA TRP A 19 7.74 -9.12 17.71
C TRP A 19 6.92 -9.79 16.61
N GLN A 20 6.42 -8.98 15.68
CA GLN A 20 5.77 -9.46 14.47
C GLN A 20 6.18 -8.59 13.29
N ALA A 21 6.53 -9.24 12.17
CA ALA A 21 6.76 -8.57 10.89
C ALA A 21 5.75 -9.06 9.87
N SER A 22 5.36 -8.19 8.95
CA SER A 22 4.48 -8.52 7.83
C SER A 22 4.94 -7.86 6.55
N LEU A 23 4.72 -8.56 5.44
CA LEU A 23 4.91 -8.05 4.10
C LEU A 23 3.68 -8.43 3.28
N ALA A 24 3.09 -7.45 2.61
CA ALA A 24 1.94 -7.63 1.75
C ALA A 24 2.13 -6.94 0.40
N TYR A 25 1.53 -7.51 -0.62
CA TYR A 25 1.39 -6.94 -1.94
C TYR A 25 -0.09 -6.64 -2.20
N ILE A 26 -0.36 -5.44 -2.68
CA ILE A 26 -1.70 -4.89 -2.89
C ILE A 26 -1.80 -4.45 -4.34
N THR A 27 -2.86 -4.85 -5.03
CA THR A 27 -3.07 -4.49 -6.44
C THR A 27 -4.52 -4.59 -6.84
N THR A 28 -4.83 -4.04 -8.01
CA THR A 28 -6.17 -3.87 -8.53
C THR A 28 -6.18 -4.31 -9.99
N ASN A 29 -7.35 -4.72 -10.48
CA ASN A 29 -7.60 -4.92 -11.90
C ASN A 29 -8.27 -3.70 -12.57
N ALA A 30 -8.29 -2.55 -11.89
CA ALA A 30 -8.83 -1.32 -12.46
C ALA A 30 -8.05 -0.92 -13.72
N ASP A 31 -8.77 -0.69 -14.83
CA ASP A 31 -8.21 -0.20 -16.10
C ASP A 31 -7.63 1.23 -15.99
N SER A 32 -8.06 1.98 -14.97
CA SER A 32 -7.61 3.35 -14.73
C SER A 32 -7.63 3.68 -13.25
N ALA A 33 -6.63 4.42 -12.80
CA ALA A 33 -6.59 4.94 -11.45
C ALA A 33 -7.76 5.88 -11.18
N LEU A 34 -8.50 5.60 -10.10
CA LEU A 34 -9.55 6.49 -9.62
C LEU A 34 -8.99 7.83 -9.11
N TYR A 35 -7.76 7.82 -8.59
CA TYR A 35 -7.14 9.00 -8.01
C TYR A 35 -5.61 8.96 -8.05
N THR A 36 -4.98 10.12 -8.23
CA THR A 36 -3.55 10.33 -8.06
C THR A 36 -3.34 11.28 -6.89
N ILE A 37 -2.62 10.82 -5.86
CA ILE A 37 -2.23 11.67 -4.73
C ILE A 37 -0.92 12.35 -5.09
N CYS A 38 -0.81 13.67 -4.96
CA CYS A 38 0.44 14.39 -5.14
C CYS A 38 0.88 15.07 -3.85
N ASP A 39 2.15 14.90 -3.48
CA ASP A 39 2.81 15.70 -2.45
C ASP A 39 3.14 17.08 -3.01
N THR A 40 2.76 18.13 -2.29
CA THR A 40 3.04 19.53 -2.67
C THR A 40 4.18 20.08 -1.83
N ALA A 41 5.22 20.62 -2.47
CA ALA A 41 6.25 21.42 -1.80
C ALA A 41 6.47 22.73 -2.55
N GLY A 42 6.49 23.85 -1.81
CA GLY A 42 6.69 25.18 -2.40
C GLY A 42 5.60 25.62 -3.39
N GLY A 43 4.40 25.03 -3.33
CA GLY A 43 3.30 25.33 -4.25
C GLY A 43 3.30 24.52 -5.56
N ALA A 44 4.24 23.59 -5.73
CA ALA A 44 4.28 22.67 -6.86
C ALA A 44 4.13 21.21 -6.42
N SER A 45 3.47 20.39 -7.25
CA SER A 45 3.41 18.94 -7.06
C SER A 45 4.78 18.32 -7.31
N VAL A 46 5.40 17.75 -6.29
CA VAL A 46 6.78 17.21 -6.36
C VAL A 46 6.78 15.69 -6.48
N ARG A 47 5.77 15.01 -5.94
CA ARG A 47 5.68 13.55 -6.01
C ARG A 47 4.24 13.10 -6.14
N CYS A 48 3.88 12.61 -7.31
CA CYS A 48 2.56 12.04 -7.55
C CYS A 48 2.62 10.52 -7.47
N LYS A 49 1.68 9.93 -6.75
CA LYS A 49 1.49 8.49 -6.62
C LYS A 49 0.10 8.12 -7.08
N ASP A 50 0.07 7.28 -8.10
CA ASP A 50 -1.14 6.65 -8.59
C ASP A 50 -1.66 5.68 -7.51
N THR A 51 -2.94 5.81 -7.15
CA THR A 51 -3.58 4.93 -6.15
C THR A 51 -3.92 3.55 -6.69
N GLY A 52 -4.11 3.40 -8.00
CA GLY A 52 -4.31 2.13 -8.70
C GLY A 52 -3.02 1.32 -8.90
N ASP A 53 -1.84 1.94 -8.82
CA ASP A 53 -0.57 1.22 -8.91
C ASP A 53 -0.45 0.09 -7.88
N ASN A 54 0.18 -1.02 -8.25
CA ASN A 54 0.56 -2.07 -7.33
C ASN A 54 1.51 -1.54 -6.23
N LYS A 55 1.29 -1.97 -4.98
CA LYS A 55 2.04 -1.48 -3.81
C LYS A 55 2.53 -2.62 -2.93
N TRP A 56 3.71 -2.43 -2.36
CA TRP A 56 4.21 -3.26 -1.25
C TRP A 56 3.96 -2.54 0.08
N LEU A 57 3.47 -3.29 1.06
CA LEU A 57 3.27 -2.81 2.42
C LEU A 57 4.08 -3.69 3.36
N ALA A 58 5.05 -3.09 4.05
CA ALA A 58 5.83 -3.73 5.09
C ALA A 58 5.43 -3.13 6.44
N SER A 59 5.30 -3.95 7.48
CA SER A 59 5.15 -3.46 8.85
C SER A 59 5.89 -4.32 9.85
N VAL A 60 6.32 -3.67 10.94
CA VAL A 60 6.96 -4.31 12.10
C VAL A 60 6.25 -3.78 13.34
N LYS A 61 5.83 -4.67 14.24
CA LYS A 61 5.23 -4.32 15.53
C LYS A 61 5.89 -5.11 16.65
N ARG A 62 5.89 -4.54 17.85
CA ARG A 62 6.25 -5.22 19.10
C ARG A 62 5.10 -5.04 20.09
N THR A 63 4.59 -6.13 20.63
CA THR A 63 3.62 -6.11 21.73
C THR A 63 4.35 -6.20 23.06
N PHE A 64 3.93 -5.38 24.04
CA PHE A 64 4.44 -5.35 25.41
C PHE A 64 3.57 -6.20 26.34
#